data_AF-A0A0G0PWF7-F1
#
_entry.id   AF-A0A0G0PWF7-F1
#
_cell.length_a   1.000
_cell.length_b   1.000
_cell.length_c   1.000
_cell.angle_alpha   90.00
_cell.angle_beta   90.00
_cell.angle_gamma   90.00
#
_symmetry.space_group_name_H-M   'P 1'
#
loop_
_entity.id
_entity.type
_entity.pdbx_description
1 polymer ?
#
loop_
_entity_poly.entity_id
_entity_poly.type
_entity_poly.pdbx_seq_one_letter_code
_entity_poly.pdbx_strand_id
1 'polypeptide(L)'
;MGILTNPQIQNKKNQKGSILLYSLIISMIVLSIGLSIAQIVLTEIKASGDATSSQQAYLAAETGMEEVALLLKSGNPIPTGEIVLAGGGKYYASSGNVFKNNICYQRLTVKGGHGGIVREIIKDDPTEIDIVITGTVIIKDLYELSSVSGVTICGQANKGLGNGAGTYNPDSADGTGYPVAKNITIKSTGNLTTTDPSGLNPGQKLRLEAKNTLTIEDGGKIDATGKGYRGGFGHCSSAIAGDCNGKGPGGGIGNQYGWGGGVIIIRVANLDIKGTNPAFPAIISNGINGSNAVYGAGGGGSGGSIYIISQSDIVRANLITANGGGRGRGCNSGGGGGGGGGRIKIKAPNSASLVPLPTLDGGLDNNDGYSCNYRPASPGNPGVYTPESP
;
A
#
# COMPACT_ATOMS: atom_id res chain seq x y z
N MET A 1 42.85 -119.56 41.91
CA MET A 1 43.97 -118.98 41.15
C MET A 1 43.51 -117.60 40.65
N GLY A 2 44.19 -116.54 41.08
CA GLY A 2 44.16 -115.21 40.42
C GLY A 2 42.93 -114.32 40.65
N ILE A 3 42.85 -113.67 41.81
CA ILE A 3 42.24 -112.35 41.95
C ILE A 3 43.17 -111.34 41.27
N LEU A 4 42.68 -110.59 40.27
CA LEU A 4 43.24 -109.28 39.90
C LEU A 4 42.09 -108.35 39.47
N THR A 5 41.68 -107.52 40.42
CA THR A 5 40.92 -106.28 40.22
C THR A 5 41.78 -105.25 39.50
N ASN A 6 41.27 -104.66 38.41
CA ASN A 6 41.88 -103.48 37.77
C ASN A 6 40.97 -102.25 37.95
N PRO A 7 41.34 -101.26 38.79
CA PRO A 7 40.53 -100.08 39.02
C PRO A 7 40.73 -99.03 37.92
N GLN A 8 39.65 -98.67 37.23
CA GLN A 8 39.58 -97.55 36.29
C GLN A 8 39.63 -96.21 37.07
N ILE A 9 40.83 -95.67 37.27
CA ILE A 9 41.01 -94.30 37.78
C ILE A 9 40.90 -93.33 36.60
N GLN A 10 39.72 -92.76 36.38
CA GLN A 10 39.55 -91.68 35.41
C GLN A 10 40.01 -90.33 36.00
N ASN A 11 41.03 -89.75 35.36
CA ASN A 11 41.62 -88.45 35.69
C ASN A 11 40.70 -87.28 35.30
N LYS A 12 39.76 -86.89 36.17
CA LYS A 12 39.01 -85.61 36.08
C LYS A 12 39.80 -84.47 36.72
N LYS A 13 40.78 -83.88 36.03
CA LYS A 13 41.60 -82.77 36.60
C LYS A 13 41.47 -81.38 35.96
N ASN A 14 40.74 -81.19 34.86
CA ASN A 14 40.75 -79.90 34.13
C ASN A 14 39.38 -79.18 33.97
N GLN A 15 38.35 -79.48 34.77
CA GLN A 15 37.01 -78.87 34.60
C GLN A 15 36.77 -77.54 35.36
N LYS A 16 37.72 -77.06 36.17
CA LYS A 16 37.49 -75.86 37.01
C LYS A 16 37.64 -74.54 36.25
N GLY A 17 38.49 -74.49 35.22
CA GLY A 17 38.72 -73.26 34.43
C GLY A 17 37.59 -72.94 33.44
N SER A 18 36.98 -73.97 32.84
CA SER A 18 35.90 -73.79 31.86
C SER A 18 34.60 -73.27 32.49
N ILE A 19 34.30 -73.65 33.73
CA ILE A 19 33.13 -73.14 34.48
C ILE A 19 33.18 -71.62 34.67
N LEU A 20 34.35 -71.06 34.95
CA LEU A 20 34.51 -69.62 35.13
C LEU A 20 34.30 -68.86 33.81
N LEU A 21 34.79 -69.43 32.70
CA LEU A 21 34.59 -68.86 31.36
C LEU A 21 33.12 -68.90 30.95
N TYR A 22 32.42 -70.03 31.16
CA TYR A 22 30.99 -70.13 30.85
C TYR A 22 30.15 -69.17 31.70
N SER A 23 30.48 -69.01 32.99
CA SER A 23 29.87 -68.01 33.86
C SER A 23 30.00 -66.60 33.27
N LEU A 24 31.21 -66.20 32.85
CA LEU A 24 31.45 -64.87 32.30
C LEU A 24 30.73 -64.63 30.98
N ILE A 25 30.73 -65.61 30.07
CA ILE A 25 30.00 -65.52 28.79
C ILE A 25 28.50 -65.38 29.04
N ILE A 26 27.94 -66.18 29.95
CA ILE A 26 26.51 -66.09 30.31
C ILE A 26 26.21 -64.71 30.91
N SER A 27 27.06 -64.19 31.82
CA SER A 27 26.89 -62.85 32.38
C SER A 27 26.92 -61.75 31.31
N MET A 28 27.82 -61.84 30.33
CA MET A 28 27.89 -60.88 29.22
C MET A 28 26.63 -60.92 28.35
N ILE A 29 26.12 -62.11 28.03
CA ILE A 29 24.89 -62.28 27.26
C ILE A 29 23.70 -61.68 28.03
N VAL A 30 23.56 -62.02 29.32
CA VAL A 30 22.48 -61.48 30.17
C VAL A 30 22.55 -59.96 30.28
N LEU A 31 23.75 -59.39 30.45
CA LEU A 31 23.94 -57.95 30.52
C LEU A 31 23.59 -57.26 29.19
N SER A 32 24.00 -57.83 28.05
CA SER A 32 23.71 -57.29 26.72
C SER A 32 22.20 -57.25 26.43
N ILE A 33 21.48 -58.32 26.78
CA ILE A 33 20.02 -58.40 26.65
C ILE A 33 19.36 -57.36 27.57
N GLY A 34 19.80 -57.28 28.84
CA GLY A 34 19.27 -56.31 29.80
C GLY A 34 19.47 -54.86 29.35
N LEU A 35 20.64 -54.52 28.81
CA LEU A 35 20.92 -53.19 28.29
C LEU A 35 20.09 -52.86 27.05
N SER A 36 19.88 -53.84 26.17
CA SER A 36 19.05 -53.68 24.96
C SER A 36 17.60 -53.35 25.32
N ILE A 37 17.03 -54.07 26.30
CA ILE A 37 15.65 -53.81 26.79
C ILE A 37 15.56 -52.43 27.46
N ALA A 38 16.56 -52.06 28.28
CA ALA A 38 16.58 -50.76 28.96
C ALA A 38 16.61 -49.58 27.98
N GLN A 39 17.35 -49.71 26.86
CA GLN A 39 17.39 -48.68 25.82
C GLN A 39 16.03 -48.51 25.11
N ILE A 40 15.34 -49.61 24.83
CA ILE A 40 13.99 -49.58 24.24
C ILE A 40 13.01 -48.86 25.19
N VAL A 41 12.98 -49.27 26.47
CA VAL A 41 12.09 -48.67 27.48
C VAL A 41 12.40 -47.18 27.68
N LEU A 42 13.67 -46.78 27.73
CA LEU A 42 14.03 -45.37 27.86
C LEU A 42 13.57 -44.54 26.65
N THR A 43 13.64 -45.11 25.46
CA THR A 43 13.19 -44.44 24.23
C THR A 43 11.67 -44.30 24.22
N GLU A 44 10.93 -45.31 24.64
CA GLU A 44 9.47 -45.25 24.78
C GLU A 44 9.02 -44.23 25.84
N ILE A 45 9.70 -44.15 26.98
CA ILE A 45 9.41 -43.15 28.02
C ILE A 45 9.62 -41.73 27.49
N LYS A 46 10.69 -41.49 26.73
CA LYS A 46 10.94 -40.19 26.10
C LYS A 46 9.87 -39.85 25.06
N ALA A 47 9.56 -40.79 24.17
CA ALA A 47 8.52 -40.60 23.16
C ALA A 47 7.14 -40.36 23.79
N SER A 48 6.83 -41.05 24.88
CA SER A 48 5.60 -40.84 25.66
C SER A 48 5.57 -39.45 26.32
N GLY A 49 6.68 -39.01 26.92
CA GLY A 49 6.82 -37.68 27.49
C GLY A 49 6.68 -36.57 26.45
N ASP A 50 7.26 -36.77 25.25
CA ASP A 50 7.15 -35.83 24.13
C ASP A 50 5.71 -35.77 23.59
N ALA A 51 5.01 -36.92 23.54
CA ALA A 51 3.61 -36.98 23.15
C ALA A 51 2.71 -36.23 24.14
N THR A 52 2.89 -36.42 25.46
CA THR A 52 2.15 -35.68 26.48
C THR A 52 2.44 -34.17 26.41
N SER A 53 3.71 -33.79 26.25
CA SER A 53 4.11 -32.39 26.11
C SER A 53 3.48 -31.74 24.87
N SER A 54 3.39 -32.49 23.76
CA SER A 54 2.75 -32.03 22.52
C SER A 54 1.24 -31.85 22.70
N GLN A 55 0.56 -32.77 23.38
CA GLN A 55 -0.87 -32.64 23.68
C GLN A 55 -1.15 -31.44 24.59
N GLN A 56 -0.34 -31.23 25.61
CA GLN A 56 -0.47 -30.06 26.49
C GLN A 56 -0.25 -28.74 25.73
N ALA A 57 0.73 -28.69 24.84
CA ALA A 57 0.98 -27.51 24.01
C ALA A 57 -0.16 -27.22 23.03
N TYR A 58 -0.74 -28.27 22.45
CA TYR A 58 -1.88 -28.16 21.55
C TYR A 58 -3.11 -27.60 22.29
N LEU A 59 -3.44 -28.18 23.46
CA LEU A 59 -4.54 -27.70 24.30
C LEU A 59 -4.32 -26.24 24.72
N ALA A 60 -3.10 -25.90 25.16
CA ALA A 60 -2.77 -24.54 25.52
C ALA A 60 -2.92 -23.55 24.34
N ALA A 61 -2.56 -23.97 23.13
CA ALA A 61 -2.73 -23.14 21.94
C ALA A 61 -4.21 -22.97 21.55
N GLU A 62 -5.05 -24.01 21.67
CA GLU A 62 -6.49 -23.91 21.40
C GLU A 62 -7.20 -23.03 22.43
N THR A 63 -6.96 -23.24 23.73
CA THR A 63 -7.51 -22.36 24.78
C THR A 63 -7.03 -20.93 24.61
N GLY A 64 -5.74 -20.73 24.31
CA GLY A 64 -5.20 -19.40 24.03
C GLY A 64 -5.85 -18.72 22.82
N MET A 65 -6.21 -19.47 21.77
CA MET A 65 -6.99 -18.92 20.65
C MET A 65 -8.37 -18.46 21.07
N GLU A 66 -9.07 -19.24 21.89
CA GLU A 66 -10.40 -18.89 22.39
C GLU A 66 -10.37 -17.63 23.26
N GLU A 67 -9.43 -17.55 24.22
CA GLU A 67 -9.25 -16.38 25.07
C GLU A 67 -8.93 -15.13 24.24
N VAL A 68 -8.01 -15.22 23.28
CA VAL A 68 -7.65 -14.07 22.46
C VAL A 68 -8.77 -13.67 21.50
N ALA A 69 -9.53 -14.62 20.97
CA ALA A 69 -10.71 -14.32 20.17
C ALA A 69 -11.78 -13.57 21.00
N LEU A 70 -11.97 -13.94 22.26
CA LEU A 70 -12.86 -13.23 23.20
C LEU A 70 -12.36 -11.82 23.51
N LEU A 71 -11.05 -11.64 23.71
CA LEU A 71 -10.45 -10.31 23.92
C LEU A 71 -10.64 -9.42 22.69
N LEU A 72 -10.39 -9.95 21.49
CA LEU A 72 -10.61 -9.21 20.24
C LEU A 72 -12.08 -8.84 20.05
N LYS A 73 -13.01 -9.75 20.36
CA LYS A 73 -14.46 -9.47 20.29
C LYS A 73 -14.90 -8.38 21.27
N SER A 74 -14.25 -8.29 22.42
CA SER A 74 -14.52 -7.27 23.44
C SER A 74 -13.74 -5.95 23.23
N GLY A 75 -12.90 -5.87 22.20
CA GLY A 75 -12.07 -4.69 21.92
C GLY A 75 -10.86 -4.53 22.85
N ASN A 76 -10.53 -5.56 23.63
CA ASN A 76 -9.39 -5.56 24.53
C ASN A 76 -8.08 -5.86 23.77
N PRO A 77 -6.96 -5.25 24.16
CA PRO A 77 -5.66 -5.52 23.55
C PRO A 77 -5.23 -6.97 23.78
N ILE A 78 -4.49 -7.53 22.82
CA ILE A 78 -3.88 -8.84 22.99
C ILE A 78 -2.75 -8.73 24.01
N PRO A 79 -2.70 -9.59 25.02
CA PRO A 79 -1.66 -9.55 26.04
C PRO A 79 -0.28 -9.77 25.43
N THR A 80 0.67 -8.90 25.78
CA THR A 80 2.06 -9.04 25.36
C THR A 80 2.80 -9.91 26.37
N GLY A 81 3.11 -11.17 26.00
CA GLY A 81 3.92 -12.06 26.82
C GLY A 81 3.35 -13.47 26.95
N GLU A 82 3.91 -14.21 27.90
CA GLU A 82 3.47 -15.56 28.25
C GLU A 82 2.26 -15.48 29.18
N ILE A 83 1.18 -16.20 28.86
CA ILE A 83 0.02 -16.35 29.73
C ILE A 83 -0.04 -17.77 30.26
N VAL A 84 -0.24 -17.90 31.58
CA VAL A 84 -0.42 -19.18 32.26
C VAL A 84 -1.91 -19.49 32.35
N LEU A 85 -2.32 -20.62 31.80
CA LEU A 85 -3.68 -21.13 31.85
C LEU A 85 -3.95 -21.79 33.20
N ALA A 86 -5.23 -21.79 33.61
CA ALA A 86 -5.72 -22.61 34.71
C ALA A 86 -5.53 -24.09 34.35
N GLY A 87 -4.45 -24.71 34.84
CA GLY A 87 -4.00 -26.05 34.44
C GLY A 87 -2.50 -26.17 34.14
N GLY A 88 -1.75 -25.07 34.21
CA GLY A 88 -0.27 -25.08 34.13
C GLY A 88 0.30 -25.00 32.71
N GLY A 89 -0.55 -25.02 31.68
CA GLY A 89 -0.16 -24.72 30.31
C GLY A 89 0.19 -23.24 30.13
N LYS A 90 1.04 -22.94 29.15
CA LYS A 90 1.41 -21.57 28.78
C LYS A 90 1.13 -21.33 27.31
N TYR A 91 0.69 -20.13 26.96
CA TYR A 91 0.59 -19.71 25.56
C TYR A 91 1.19 -18.32 25.33
N TYR A 92 1.56 -18.07 24.08
CA TYR A 92 1.98 -16.77 23.57
C TYR A 92 1.04 -16.38 22.44
N ALA A 93 0.47 -15.20 22.51
CA ALA A 93 -0.37 -14.67 21.45
C ALA A 93 0.26 -13.44 20.82
N SER A 94 0.11 -13.32 19.51
CA SER A 94 0.47 -12.13 18.76
C SER A 94 -0.54 -11.92 17.63
N SER A 95 -1.02 -10.69 17.45
CA SER A 95 -1.66 -10.29 16.20
C SER A 95 -0.69 -9.49 15.35
N GLY A 96 -0.88 -9.62 14.04
CA GLY A 96 -0.22 -8.78 13.05
C GLY A 96 -1.05 -8.74 11.79
N ASN A 97 -0.72 -7.83 10.88
CA ASN A 97 -1.31 -7.84 9.56
C ASN A 97 -0.42 -8.67 8.62
N VAL A 98 -1.05 -9.51 7.81
CA VAL A 98 -0.40 -10.27 6.74
C VAL A 98 -1.03 -9.88 5.42
N PHE A 99 -0.17 -9.67 4.43
CA PHE A 99 -0.58 -9.34 3.08
C PHE A 99 -0.59 -10.62 2.24
N LYS A 100 -1.74 -11.02 1.70
CA LYS A 100 -1.88 -12.18 0.82
C LYS A 100 -2.83 -11.82 -0.32
N ASN A 101 -2.47 -12.12 -1.57
CA ASN A 101 -3.30 -11.83 -2.74
C ASN A 101 -3.87 -10.39 -2.78
N ASN A 102 -3.05 -9.41 -2.40
CA ASN A 102 -3.40 -7.99 -2.34
C ASN A 102 -4.53 -7.65 -1.37
N ILE A 103 -4.76 -8.51 -0.39
CA ILE A 103 -5.71 -8.33 0.69
C ILE A 103 -4.95 -8.29 2.01
N CYS A 104 -5.37 -7.34 2.85
CA CYS A 104 -4.90 -7.21 4.21
C CYS A 104 -5.68 -8.16 5.11
N TYR A 105 -4.99 -9.14 5.68
CA TYR A 105 -5.57 -10.04 6.66
C TYR A 105 -5.03 -9.74 8.03
N GLN A 106 -5.90 -9.73 9.03
CA GLN A 106 -5.46 -9.80 10.41
C GLN A 106 -5.11 -11.25 10.72
N ARG A 107 -3.82 -11.50 10.95
CA ARG A 107 -3.32 -12.80 11.40
C ARG A 107 -3.25 -12.79 12.91
N LEU A 108 -3.93 -13.73 13.53
CA LEU A 108 -3.74 -14.09 14.92
C LEU A 108 -2.87 -15.35 14.96
N THR A 109 -1.76 -15.30 15.70
CA THR A 109 -0.90 -16.44 15.95
C THR A 109 -0.86 -16.72 17.43
N VAL A 110 -1.16 -17.97 17.81
CA VAL A 110 -1.08 -18.45 19.20
C VAL A 110 -0.14 -19.65 19.23
N LYS A 111 0.84 -19.63 20.15
CA LYS A 111 1.81 -20.70 20.32
C LYS A 111 1.70 -21.30 21.71
N GLY A 112 1.65 -22.63 21.80
CA GLY A 112 1.82 -23.33 23.07
C GLY A 112 3.26 -23.23 23.57
N GLY A 113 3.45 -23.16 24.89
CA GLY A 113 4.76 -22.97 25.54
C GLY A 113 5.71 -24.18 25.49
N HIS A 114 5.26 -25.34 25.02
CA HIS A 114 6.09 -26.53 24.80
C HIS A 114 6.03 -26.95 23.33
N GLY A 115 7.17 -27.31 22.72
CA GLY A 115 7.18 -27.97 21.40
C GLY A 115 6.85 -27.10 20.16
N GLY A 116 6.63 -25.79 20.32
CA GLY A 116 6.48 -24.89 19.16
C GLY A 116 5.22 -25.13 18.32
N ILE A 117 4.19 -25.77 18.87
CA ILE A 117 2.90 -25.92 18.18
C ILE A 117 2.31 -24.52 18.00
N VAL A 118 2.21 -24.10 16.73
CA VAL A 118 1.64 -22.81 16.32
C VAL A 118 0.25 -23.07 15.78
N ARG A 119 -0.74 -22.42 16.37
CA ARG A 119 -2.06 -22.25 15.78
C ARG A 119 -2.16 -20.87 15.16
N GLU A 120 -2.72 -20.82 13.98
CA GLU A 120 -2.90 -19.59 13.22
C GLU A 120 -4.35 -19.49 12.78
N ILE A 121 -4.98 -18.38 13.13
CA ILE A 121 -6.26 -17.98 12.55
C ILE A 121 -5.95 -16.75 11.71
N ILE A 122 -6.17 -16.89 10.41
CA ILE A 122 -6.28 -15.74 9.52
C ILE A 122 -7.75 -15.35 9.60
N LYS A 123 -8.04 -14.17 10.16
CA LYS A 123 -9.42 -13.67 10.10
C LYS A 123 -9.67 -13.31 8.64
N ASP A 124 -10.47 -14.14 7.97
CA ASP A 124 -10.87 -14.01 6.56
C ASP A 124 -11.85 -12.85 6.31
N ASP A 125 -11.92 -11.88 7.21
CA ASP A 125 -12.56 -10.62 6.88
C ASP A 125 -11.48 -9.80 6.17
N PRO A 126 -11.49 -9.70 4.82
CA PRO A 126 -10.57 -8.82 4.14
C PRO A 126 -10.79 -7.44 4.73
N THR A 127 -9.91 -7.01 5.63
CA THR A 127 -9.89 -5.61 6.00
C THR A 127 -9.58 -4.90 4.71
N GLU A 128 -10.60 -4.24 4.17
CA GLU A 128 -10.44 -3.34 3.05
C GLU A 128 -9.22 -2.46 3.38
N ILE A 129 -8.30 -2.37 2.44
CA ILE A 129 -6.93 -1.94 2.72
C ILE A 129 -6.94 -0.47 3.20
N ASP A 130 -6.20 -0.15 4.26
CA ASP A 130 -5.88 1.24 4.59
C ASP A 130 -4.56 1.62 3.93
N ILE A 131 -4.56 2.72 3.16
CA ILE A 131 -3.38 3.27 2.51
C ILE A 131 -3.02 4.59 3.18
N VAL A 132 -1.79 4.72 3.67
CA VAL A 132 -1.25 5.97 4.22
C VAL A 132 -0.08 6.44 3.38
N ILE A 133 -0.14 7.67 2.88
CA ILE A 133 0.89 8.28 2.01
C ILE A 133 1.59 9.39 2.78
N THR A 134 2.91 9.28 2.92
CA THR A 134 3.78 10.19 3.69
C THR A 134 4.87 10.86 2.84
N GLY A 135 5.13 10.36 1.64
CA GLY A 135 6.09 10.94 0.69
C GLY A 135 5.46 11.18 -0.69
N THR A 136 6.32 11.45 -1.68
CA THR A 136 5.89 11.54 -3.08
C THR A 136 5.72 10.14 -3.65
N VAL A 137 4.51 9.82 -4.08
CA VAL A 137 4.12 8.50 -4.56
C VAL A 137 3.48 8.64 -5.93
N ILE A 138 3.96 7.87 -6.90
CA ILE A 138 3.35 7.75 -8.21
C ILE A 138 2.23 6.70 -8.13
N ILE A 139 1.00 7.05 -8.52
CA ILE A 139 -0.18 6.17 -8.43
C ILE A 139 0.02 4.82 -9.13
N LYS A 140 0.73 4.83 -10.27
CA LYS A 140 1.11 3.62 -10.99
C LYS A 140 2.00 2.72 -10.13
N ASP A 141 3.03 3.28 -9.53
CA ASP A 141 3.96 2.54 -8.67
C ASP A 141 3.24 2.00 -7.43
N LEU A 142 2.37 2.80 -6.81
CA LEU A 142 1.50 2.37 -5.72
C LEU A 142 0.68 1.12 -6.09
N TYR A 143 0.18 1.06 -7.32
CA TYR A 143 -0.66 -0.05 -7.78
C TYR A 143 0.15 -1.27 -8.22
N GLU A 144 1.22 -1.06 -8.99
CA GLU A 144 1.94 -2.13 -9.70
C GLU A 144 3.07 -2.75 -8.85
N LEU A 145 3.78 -1.95 -8.05
CA LEU A 145 4.97 -2.38 -7.34
C LEU A 145 4.62 -2.90 -5.94
N SER A 146 5.39 -3.89 -5.46
CA SER A 146 5.24 -4.45 -4.12
C SER A 146 5.98 -3.66 -3.04
N SER A 147 6.87 -2.75 -3.44
CA SER A 147 7.68 -1.88 -2.58
C SER A 147 7.65 -0.45 -3.15
N VAL A 148 7.16 0.49 -2.36
CA VAL A 148 6.97 1.90 -2.76
C VAL A 148 7.28 2.78 -1.56
N SER A 149 8.32 3.60 -1.68
CA SER A 149 8.75 4.49 -0.60
C SER A 149 7.65 5.48 -0.20
N GLY A 150 7.51 5.74 1.10
CA GLY A 150 6.54 6.72 1.62
C GLY A 150 5.08 6.25 1.62
N VAL A 151 4.83 4.96 1.36
CA VAL A 151 3.50 4.34 1.50
C VAL A 151 3.50 3.37 2.68
N THR A 152 2.49 3.45 3.53
CA THR A 152 2.19 2.41 4.52
C THR A 152 0.87 1.76 4.16
N ILE A 153 0.90 0.44 3.96
CA ILE A 153 -0.27 -0.40 3.70
C ILE A 153 -0.28 -1.47 4.79
N CYS A 154 -1.41 -1.70 5.44
CA CYS A 154 -1.51 -2.72 6.51
C CYS A 154 -0.53 -2.53 7.68
N GLY A 155 -0.11 -1.29 7.96
CA GLY A 155 0.94 -1.02 8.95
C GLY A 155 2.35 -1.44 8.52
N GLN A 156 2.54 -1.88 7.27
CA GLN A 156 3.85 -2.15 6.68
C GLN A 156 4.32 -0.92 5.91
N ALA A 157 5.47 -0.38 6.31
CA ALA A 157 6.09 0.76 5.63
C ALA A 157 6.70 0.37 4.28
N ASN A 158 6.81 1.37 3.40
CA ASN A 158 7.36 1.29 2.06
C ASN A 158 6.72 0.19 1.18
N LYS A 159 5.40 0.04 1.29
CA LYS A 159 4.64 -1.05 0.67
C LYS A 159 3.72 -0.51 -0.43
N GLY A 160 3.78 -1.10 -1.62
CA GLY A 160 2.76 -0.91 -2.66
C GLY A 160 1.82 -2.11 -2.76
N LEU A 161 0.80 -2.01 -3.62
CA LEU A 161 -0.24 -3.04 -3.79
C LEU A 161 0.26 -4.26 -4.56
N GLY A 162 1.30 -4.14 -5.39
CA GLY A 162 1.96 -5.29 -6.02
C GLY A 162 1.11 -6.05 -7.04
N ASN A 163 0.22 -5.38 -7.78
CA ASN A 163 -0.59 -6.03 -8.82
C ASN A 163 0.21 -6.46 -10.06
N GLY A 164 1.47 -6.05 -10.19
CA GLY A 164 2.35 -6.39 -11.30
C GLY A 164 2.48 -5.24 -12.31
N ALA A 165 3.61 -5.21 -13.02
CA ALA A 165 3.93 -4.14 -13.97
C ALA A 165 2.94 -4.10 -15.14
N GLY A 166 2.51 -2.90 -15.53
CA GLY A 166 1.57 -2.66 -16.63
C GLY A 166 0.10 -2.95 -16.30
N THR A 167 -0.23 -3.26 -15.05
CA THR A 167 -1.61 -3.55 -14.63
C THR A 167 -2.40 -2.31 -14.23
N TYR A 168 -1.76 -1.16 -14.03
CA TYR A 168 -2.46 0.09 -13.77
C TYR A 168 -3.19 0.55 -15.05
N ASN A 169 -4.51 0.50 -15.00
CA ASN A 169 -5.43 0.94 -16.04
C ASN A 169 -6.53 1.84 -15.44
N PRO A 170 -6.34 3.17 -15.41
CA PRO A 170 -7.33 4.09 -14.85
C PRO A 170 -8.62 4.18 -15.67
N ASP A 171 -8.62 3.64 -16.89
CA ASP A 171 -9.76 3.64 -17.82
C ASP A 171 -10.56 2.34 -17.79
N SER A 172 -10.21 1.40 -16.90
CA SER A 172 -10.95 0.15 -16.82
C SER A 172 -12.43 0.39 -16.48
N ALA A 173 -13.29 -0.18 -17.32
CA ALA A 173 -14.74 -0.03 -17.22
C ALA A 173 -15.35 -0.92 -16.11
N ASP A 174 -14.66 -2.01 -15.77
CA ASP A 174 -15.05 -2.97 -14.74
C ASP A 174 -14.72 -2.51 -13.31
N GLY A 175 -14.13 -1.33 -13.15
CA GLY A 175 -13.70 -0.80 -11.86
C GLY A 175 -12.41 -1.45 -11.32
N THR A 176 -11.66 -2.17 -12.15
CA THR A 176 -10.35 -2.73 -11.80
C THR A 176 -9.21 -1.88 -12.37
N GLY A 177 -7.95 -2.22 -12.07
CA GLY A 177 -6.79 -1.52 -12.66
C GLY A 177 -6.41 -0.21 -11.98
N TYR A 178 -6.99 0.13 -10.84
CA TYR A 178 -6.58 1.28 -10.04
C TYR A 178 -6.72 0.99 -8.54
N PRO A 179 -6.03 1.75 -7.65
CA PRO A 179 -6.12 1.52 -6.21
C PRO A 179 -7.55 1.66 -5.67
N VAL A 180 -8.05 0.59 -5.05
CA VAL A 180 -9.29 0.57 -4.26
C VAL A 180 -8.92 0.21 -2.82
N ALA A 181 -9.33 1.04 -1.89
CA ALA A 181 -8.99 0.94 -0.47
C ALA A 181 -10.20 1.25 0.41
N LYS A 182 -10.18 0.85 1.68
CA LYS A 182 -11.16 1.27 2.68
C LYS A 182 -11.00 2.75 2.95
N ASN A 183 -9.82 3.10 3.45
CA ASN A 183 -9.42 4.45 3.73
C ASN A 183 -8.12 4.75 3.02
N ILE A 184 -8.03 5.97 2.52
CA ILE A 184 -6.79 6.53 1.99
C ILE A 184 -6.50 7.78 2.80
N THR A 185 -5.32 7.87 3.38
CA THR A 185 -4.87 9.06 4.12
C THR A 185 -3.60 9.61 3.48
N ILE A 186 -3.65 10.85 3.02
CA ILE A 186 -2.48 11.58 2.56
C ILE A 186 -2.05 12.50 3.70
N LYS A 187 -0.90 12.19 4.30
CA LYS A 187 -0.32 12.94 5.42
C LYS A 187 0.19 14.30 4.94
N SER A 188 0.53 15.18 5.88
CA SER A 188 0.99 16.55 5.61
C SER A 188 2.20 16.67 4.66
N THR A 189 3.04 15.64 4.57
CA THR A 189 4.17 15.58 3.63
C THR A 189 3.90 14.68 2.42
N GLY A 190 2.73 14.04 2.38
CA GLY A 190 2.32 13.12 1.33
C GLY A 190 1.95 13.85 0.05
N ASN A 191 2.43 13.32 -1.08
CA ASN A 191 2.11 13.82 -2.41
C ASN A 191 1.79 12.64 -3.32
N LEU A 192 0.51 12.39 -3.59
CA LEU A 192 0.09 11.39 -4.56
C LEU A 192 0.03 12.03 -5.94
N THR A 193 0.93 11.62 -6.83
CA THR A 193 1.06 12.15 -8.19
C THR A 193 0.88 11.04 -9.22
N THR A 194 0.84 11.42 -10.49
CA THR A 194 1.00 10.51 -11.62
C THR A 194 2.33 10.74 -12.32
N THR A 195 2.74 9.84 -13.22
CA THR A 195 3.99 9.97 -13.98
C THR A 195 3.95 11.18 -14.92
N ASP A 196 5.13 11.66 -15.31
CA ASP A 196 5.29 12.72 -16.30
C ASP A 196 4.54 12.42 -17.61
N PRO A 197 4.19 13.46 -18.39
CA PRO A 197 3.60 13.28 -19.72
C PRO A 197 4.66 12.72 -20.68
N SER A 198 4.97 11.43 -20.59
CA SER A 198 5.91 10.77 -21.50
C SER A 198 5.15 10.14 -22.68
N GLY A 199 5.37 10.66 -23.89
CA GLY A 199 4.97 10.03 -25.15
C GLY A 199 3.95 10.80 -25.99
N LEU A 200 3.55 10.20 -27.11
CA LEU A 200 2.61 10.75 -28.11
C LEU A 200 1.15 10.87 -27.61
N ASN A 201 0.83 10.30 -26.44
CA ASN A 201 -0.50 10.33 -25.81
C ASN A 201 -0.42 10.87 -24.36
N PRO A 202 0.01 12.13 -24.13
CA PRO A 202 0.07 12.70 -22.78
C PRO A 202 -1.34 12.91 -22.22
N GLY A 203 -1.58 12.65 -20.93
CA GLY A 203 -2.96 12.63 -20.38
C GLY A 203 -3.11 11.64 -19.25
N GLN A 204 -2.06 11.53 -18.43
CA GLN A 204 -1.93 10.54 -17.37
C GLN A 204 -3.08 10.73 -16.37
N LYS A 205 -3.96 9.74 -16.30
CA LYS A 205 -5.10 9.73 -15.37
C LYS A 205 -4.63 9.18 -14.03
N LEU A 206 -4.80 9.99 -13.00
CA LEU A 206 -4.72 9.56 -11.61
C LEU A 206 -6.12 9.16 -11.19
N ARG A 207 -6.34 7.86 -10.97
CA ARG A 207 -7.62 7.34 -10.48
C ARG A 207 -7.40 6.55 -9.20
N LEU A 208 -8.26 6.79 -8.22
CA LEU A 208 -8.30 6.05 -6.97
C LEU A 208 -9.72 5.99 -6.41
N GLU A 209 -9.95 5.02 -5.53
CA GLU A 209 -11.22 4.83 -4.85
C GLU A 209 -11.02 4.51 -3.36
N ALA A 210 -11.70 5.26 -2.49
CA ALA A 210 -11.73 5.02 -1.05
C ALA A 210 -13.18 4.70 -0.61
N LYS A 211 -13.45 3.45 -0.27
CA LYS A 211 -14.80 2.97 0.04
C LYS A 211 -15.43 3.66 1.25
N ASN A 212 -14.61 4.07 2.22
CA ASN A 212 -15.06 4.80 3.41
C ASN A 212 -14.60 6.25 3.37
N THR A 213 -13.30 6.52 3.50
CA THR A 213 -12.80 7.90 3.65
C THR A 213 -11.50 8.12 2.89
N LEU A 214 -11.45 9.21 2.11
CA LEU A 214 -10.21 9.83 1.67
C LEU A 214 -9.93 11.04 2.55
N THR A 215 -8.88 10.98 3.36
CA THR A 215 -8.40 12.10 4.19
C THR A 215 -7.17 12.71 3.55
N ILE A 216 -7.16 14.04 3.41
CA ILE A 216 -5.98 14.81 3.01
C ILE A 216 -5.65 15.76 4.15
N GLU A 217 -4.56 15.49 4.87
CA GLU A 217 -4.08 16.32 5.97
C GLU A 217 -3.56 17.68 5.46
N ASP A 218 -3.44 18.67 6.34
CA ASP A 218 -2.90 19.97 5.98
C ASP A 218 -1.46 19.85 5.45
N GLY A 219 -1.21 20.36 4.24
CA GLY A 219 0.04 20.19 3.49
C GLY A 219 0.08 18.95 2.58
N GLY A 220 -0.76 17.94 2.83
CA GLY A 220 -0.88 16.77 1.97
C GLY A 220 -1.59 17.11 0.66
N LYS A 221 -1.24 16.42 -0.43
CA LYS A 221 -1.84 16.70 -1.74
C LYS A 221 -1.96 15.51 -2.71
N ILE A 222 -2.95 15.62 -3.59
CA ILE A 222 -3.05 14.87 -4.85
C ILE A 222 -2.70 15.84 -5.97
N ASP A 223 -1.58 15.61 -6.66
CA ASP A 223 -1.00 16.60 -7.58
C ASP A 223 -0.77 16.00 -8.97
N ALA A 224 -1.52 16.50 -9.95
CA ALA A 224 -1.36 16.20 -11.37
C ALA A 224 -0.89 17.44 -12.15
N THR A 225 -0.28 18.41 -11.49
CA THR A 225 0.21 19.65 -12.12
C THR A 225 1.22 19.34 -13.21
N GLY A 226 0.98 19.87 -14.41
CA GLY A 226 1.85 19.64 -15.57
C GLY A 226 1.90 18.22 -16.11
N LYS A 227 1.00 17.33 -15.68
CA LYS A 227 0.95 15.92 -16.11
C LYS A 227 0.01 15.67 -17.30
N GLY A 228 -0.56 16.73 -17.85
CA GLY A 228 -1.46 16.71 -19.00
C GLY A 228 -0.76 16.94 -20.33
N TYR A 229 -1.57 17.21 -21.35
CA TYR A 229 -1.08 17.50 -22.69
C TYR A 229 -0.21 18.77 -22.72
N ARG A 230 0.81 18.76 -23.58
CA ARG A 230 1.61 19.96 -23.86
C ARG A 230 0.71 21.04 -24.48
N GLY A 231 0.91 22.30 -24.10
CA GLY A 231 0.22 23.44 -24.73
C GLY A 231 0.43 23.48 -26.25
N GLY A 232 -0.55 24.00 -26.98
CA GLY A 232 -0.52 24.12 -28.44
C GLY A 232 0.04 25.43 -28.98
N PHE A 233 0.36 25.45 -30.28
CA PHE A 233 0.61 26.70 -30.99
C PHE A 233 -0.66 27.58 -30.96
N GLY A 234 -0.49 28.88 -30.73
CA GLY A 234 -1.52 29.84 -30.29
C GLY A 234 -2.65 30.20 -31.26
N HIS A 235 -3.17 29.25 -32.03
CA HIS A 235 -4.28 29.47 -32.96
C HIS A 235 -5.57 28.72 -32.58
N CYS A 236 -5.59 28.03 -31.44
CA CYS A 236 -6.77 27.32 -30.96
C CYS A 236 -7.57 28.17 -29.99
N SER A 237 -8.74 28.63 -30.44
CA SER A 237 -9.74 29.37 -29.65
C SER A 237 -10.61 28.47 -28.76
N SER A 238 -10.45 27.14 -28.84
CA SER A 238 -11.27 26.14 -28.13
C SER A 238 -10.48 25.42 -27.04
N ALA A 239 -11.02 25.40 -25.82
CA ALA A 239 -10.50 24.66 -24.66
C ALA A 239 -10.91 23.17 -24.65
N ILE A 240 -11.53 22.68 -25.73
CA ILE A 240 -12.06 21.32 -25.83
C ILE A 240 -10.95 20.35 -26.22
N ALA A 241 -10.78 19.30 -25.42
CA ALA A 241 -9.93 18.17 -25.76
C ALA A 241 -10.51 17.47 -27.00
N GLY A 242 -9.88 17.66 -28.16
CA GLY A 242 -10.27 17.00 -29.42
C GLY A 242 -10.14 17.89 -30.65
N ASP A 243 -10.45 19.19 -30.55
CA ASP A 243 -10.46 20.09 -31.72
C ASP A 243 -9.05 20.50 -32.20
N CYS A 244 -8.02 20.27 -31.38
CA CYS A 244 -6.63 20.66 -31.65
C CYS A 244 -5.63 19.52 -31.42
N ASN A 245 -5.92 18.29 -31.86
CA ASN A 245 -5.06 17.13 -31.63
C ASN A 245 -4.64 16.95 -30.15
N GLY A 246 -5.55 17.26 -29.21
CA GLY A 246 -5.30 17.17 -27.76
C GLY A 246 -4.52 18.34 -27.14
N LYS A 247 -4.17 19.40 -27.89
CA LYS A 247 -3.43 20.55 -27.36
C LYS A 247 -4.37 21.52 -26.63
N GLY A 248 -4.07 21.84 -25.37
CA GLY A 248 -4.79 22.88 -24.62
C GLY A 248 -4.50 24.30 -25.14
N PRO A 249 -5.40 25.28 -24.88
CA PRO A 249 -5.18 26.68 -25.22
C PRO A 249 -4.03 27.22 -24.35
N GLY A 250 -2.87 27.40 -24.97
CA GLY A 250 -1.62 27.81 -24.31
C GLY A 250 -0.66 28.31 -25.36
N GLY A 251 -1.01 29.44 -25.99
CA GLY A 251 -0.35 29.93 -27.18
C GLY A 251 1.06 30.46 -26.92
N GLY A 252 2.05 29.94 -27.65
CA GLY A 252 3.36 30.55 -27.81
C GLY A 252 3.98 30.03 -29.11
N ILE A 253 4.90 30.79 -29.71
CA ILE A 253 5.61 30.40 -30.95
C ILE A 253 6.98 29.76 -30.60
N GLY A 254 7.34 29.71 -29.31
CA GLY A 254 8.62 29.22 -28.82
C GLY A 254 8.68 27.71 -28.54
N ASN A 255 9.86 27.11 -28.67
CA ASN A 255 10.11 25.67 -28.47
C ASN A 255 9.89 25.14 -27.03
N GLN A 256 9.45 25.98 -26.09
CA GLN A 256 9.46 25.72 -24.66
C GLN A 256 8.08 25.96 -24.00
N TYR A 257 7.06 25.24 -24.47
CA TYR A 257 5.68 25.27 -23.97
C TYR A 257 5.52 24.76 -22.55
N GLY A 258 4.60 25.37 -21.79
CA GLY A 258 4.08 24.83 -20.54
C GLY A 258 3.26 23.55 -20.77
N TRP A 259 3.32 22.65 -19.78
CA TRP A 259 2.53 21.42 -19.76
C TRP A 259 1.20 21.66 -19.07
N GLY A 260 0.11 21.12 -19.61
CA GLY A 260 -1.20 21.22 -18.98
C GLY A 260 -1.32 20.36 -17.72
N GLY A 261 -2.35 20.59 -16.91
CA GLY A 261 -2.69 19.72 -15.78
C GLY A 261 -3.21 18.36 -16.25
N GLY A 262 -2.95 17.31 -15.47
CA GLY A 262 -3.42 15.96 -15.73
C GLY A 262 -4.90 15.73 -15.45
N VAL A 263 -5.30 14.47 -15.39
CA VAL A 263 -6.67 14.10 -15.05
C VAL A 263 -6.69 13.43 -13.68
N ILE A 264 -7.54 13.91 -12.77
CA ILE A 264 -7.75 13.34 -11.45
C ILE A 264 -9.19 12.82 -11.38
N ILE A 265 -9.35 11.55 -11.01
CA ILE A 265 -10.64 10.89 -10.80
C ILE A 265 -10.65 10.29 -9.41
N ILE A 266 -11.58 10.75 -8.58
CA ILE A 266 -11.71 10.34 -7.17
C ILE A 266 -13.13 9.84 -6.94
N ARG A 267 -13.27 8.61 -6.44
CA ARG A 267 -14.53 8.06 -5.95
C ARG A 267 -14.39 7.73 -4.47
N VAL A 268 -15.23 8.32 -3.62
CA VAL A 268 -15.16 8.09 -2.18
C VAL A 268 -16.55 8.07 -1.56
N ALA A 269 -16.71 7.40 -0.41
CA ALA A 269 -17.88 7.68 0.42
C ALA A 269 -17.72 9.06 1.07
N ASN A 270 -16.64 9.29 1.83
CA ASN A 270 -16.36 10.57 2.48
C ASN A 270 -15.04 11.20 1.99
N LEU A 271 -15.07 12.47 1.59
CA LEU A 271 -13.87 13.26 1.29
C LEU A 271 -13.62 14.28 2.41
N ASP A 272 -12.50 14.15 3.10
CA ASP A 272 -12.14 14.96 4.26
C ASP A 272 -10.82 15.71 4.01
N ILE A 273 -10.92 16.98 3.59
CA ILE A 273 -9.78 17.86 3.38
C ILE A 273 -9.55 18.68 4.66
N LYS A 274 -8.43 18.44 5.36
CA LYS A 274 -8.11 19.09 6.64
C LYS A 274 -7.41 20.43 6.50
N GLY A 275 -6.72 20.66 5.39
CA GLY A 275 -6.03 21.92 5.13
C GLY A 275 -6.98 23.11 5.21
N THR A 276 -6.44 24.28 5.53
CA THR A 276 -7.24 25.52 5.63
C THR A 276 -6.70 26.64 4.76
N ASN A 277 -5.44 26.53 4.30
CA ASN A 277 -4.78 27.57 3.55
C ASN A 277 -4.87 27.31 2.03
N PRO A 278 -5.56 28.15 1.25
CA PRO A 278 -5.68 28.01 -0.20
C PRO A 278 -4.35 28.14 -0.96
N ALA A 279 -3.29 28.66 -0.34
CA ALA A 279 -1.94 28.63 -0.90
C ALA A 279 -1.36 27.20 -0.96
N PHE A 280 -1.93 26.25 -0.21
CA PHE A 280 -1.57 24.84 -0.18
C PHE A 280 -2.78 23.98 -0.58
N PRO A 281 -3.17 23.99 -1.87
CA PRO A 281 -4.32 23.23 -2.34
C PRO A 281 -4.08 21.72 -2.18
N ALA A 282 -5.17 21.01 -1.87
CA ALA A 282 -5.15 19.58 -1.54
C ALA A 282 -5.32 18.70 -2.78
N ILE A 283 -6.07 19.16 -3.79
CA ILE A 283 -6.29 18.42 -5.04
C ILE A 283 -5.99 19.37 -6.20
N ILE A 284 -4.91 19.10 -6.93
CA ILE A 284 -4.29 20.06 -7.84
C ILE A 284 -4.15 19.44 -9.22
N SER A 285 -4.69 20.10 -10.23
CA SER A 285 -4.41 19.76 -11.63
C SER A 285 -4.13 21.02 -12.43
N ASN A 286 -3.12 21.78 -12.03
CA ASN A 286 -2.80 23.06 -12.65
C ASN A 286 -1.91 22.88 -13.89
N GLY A 287 -1.95 23.84 -14.80
CA GLY A 287 -0.95 23.97 -15.85
C GLY A 287 0.37 24.54 -15.32
N ILE A 288 1.48 24.18 -15.98
CA ILE A 288 2.81 24.73 -15.69
C ILE A 288 2.98 26.04 -16.47
N ASN A 289 3.63 27.02 -15.83
CA ASN A 289 3.98 28.27 -16.47
C ASN A 289 4.89 28.07 -17.69
N GLY A 290 4.70 28.91 -18.70
CA GLY A 290 5.63 28.98 -19.82
C GLY A 290 7.04 29.35 -19.35
N SER A 291 8.04 28.85 -20.06
CA SER A 291 9.44 29.19 -19.82
C SER A 291 9.75 30.64 -20.21
N ASN A 292 10.64 31.28 -19.45
CA ASN A 292 11.17 32.60 -19.80
C ASN A 292 12.24 32.43 -20.88
N ALA A 293 12.19 33.25 -21.93
CA ALA A 293 13.21 33.27 -22.97
C ALA A 293 13.35 34.67 -23.58
N VAL A 294 14.58 35.06 -23.94
CA VAL A 294 14.85 36.35 -24.59
C VAL A 294 14.15 36.45 -25.95
N TYR A 295 14.14 35.34 -26.70
CA TYR A 295 13.47 35.19 -27.99
C TYR A 295 12.48 34.03 -27.92
N GLY A 296 11.19 34.31 -28.13
CA GLY A 296 10.12 33.30 -28.18
C GLY A 296 9.81 32.65 -26.83
N ALA A 297 9.28 33.42 -25.87
CA ALA A 297 8.86 32.89 -24.58
C ALA A 297 7.75 31.83 -24.72
N GLY A 298 7.74 30.84 -23.82
CA GLY A 298 6.76 29.77 -23.82
C GLY A 298 5.36 30.24 -23.42
N GLY A 299 4.33 29.68 -24.05
CA GLY A 299 2.94 29.78 -23.56
C GLY A 299 2.74 28.94 -22.30
N GLY A 300 1.83 29.36 -21.42
CA GLY A 300 1.44 28.58 -20.23
C GLY A 300 0.63 27.34 -20.59
N GLY A 301 0.74 26.27 -19.80
CA GLY A 301 -0.08 25.07 -19.97
C GLY A 301 -1.51 25.28 -19.46
N SER A 302 -2.50 24.62 -20.04
CA SER A 302 -3.89 24.72 -19.55
C SER A 302 -4.09 23.97 -18.21
N GLY A 303 -5.09 24.34 -17.43
CA GLY A 303 -5.55 23.52 -16.31
C GLY A 303 -6.04 22.15 -16.78
N GLY A 304 -5.95 21.17 -15.90
CA GLY A 304 -6.38 19.79 -16.13
C GLY A 304 -7.84 19.55 -15.81
N SER A 305 -8.20 18.27 -15.65
CA SER A 305 -9.57 17.87 -15.30
C SER A 305 -9.62 17.16 -13.96
N ILE A 306 -10.55 17.56 -13.09
CA ILE A 306 -10.79 16.93 -11.80
C ILE A 306 -12.24 16.48 -11.76
N TYR A 307 -12.45 15.19 -11.49
CA TYR A 307 -13.78 14.60 -11.32
C TYR A 307 -13.86 13.89 -9.97
N ILE A 308 -14.75 14.36 -9.11
CA ILE A 308 -14.96 13.81 -7.76
C ILE A 308 -16.38 13.31 -7.64
N ILE A 309 -16.53 12.08 -7.16
CA ILE A 309 -17.78 11.50 -6.70
C ILE A 309 -17.63 11.23 -5.20
N SER A 310 -18.41 11.92 -4.39
CA SER A 310 -18.48 11.73 -2.95
C SER A 310 -19.91 11.42 -2.52
N GLN A 311 -20.09 10.52 -1.55
CA GLN A 311 -21.38 10.27 -0.90
C GLN A 311 -21.63 11.19 0.30
N SER A 312 -20.66 12.04 0.65
CA SER A 312 -20.75 13.05 1.69
C SER A 312 -20.56 14.44 1.10
N ASP A 313 -20.89 15.45 1.90
CA ASP A 313 -20.55 16.83 1.58
C ASP A 313 -19.04 17.00 1.55
N ILE A 314 -18.56 17.87 0.65
CA ILE A 314 -17.15 18.24 0.56
C ILE A 314 -17.00 19.61 1.18
N VAL A 315 -16.43 19.66 2.38
CA VAL A 315 -16.06 20.92 3.02
C VAL A 315 -14.71 21.36 2.43
N ARG A 316 -14.54 22.69 2.22
CA ARG A 316 -13.29 23.29 1.70
C ARG A 316 -12.99 22.98 0.23
N ALA A 317 -14.02 23.05 -0.60
CA ALA A 317 -13.90 22.87 -2.05
C ALA A 317 -12.92 23.87 -2.70
N ASN A 318 -12.69 25.03 -2.08
CA ASN A 318 -11.68 26.03 -2.46
C ASN A 318 -10.23 25.53 -2.47
N LEU A 319 -9.95 24.38 -1.87
CA LEU A 319 -8.63 23.73 -1.91
C LEU A 319 -8.47 22.79 -3.12
N ILE A 320 -9.44 22.78 -4.02
CA ILE A 320 -9.42 22.03 -5.28
C ILE A 320 -9.17 23.03 -6.40
N THR A 321 -8.09 22.83 -7.17
CA THR A 321 -7.66 23.79 -8.20
C THR A 321 -7.32 23.10 -9.51
N ALA A 322 -7.77 23.68 -10.61
CA ALA A 322 -7.36 23.29 -11.96
C ALA A 322 -7.06 24.55 -12.79
N ASN A 323 -6.11 25.36 -12.34
CA ASN A 323 -5.79 26.65 -12.95
C ASN A 323 -4.89 26.49 -14.17
N GLY A 324 -4.96 27.43 -15.11
CA GLY A 324 -3.98 27.56 -16.18
C GLY A 324 -2.63 28.07 -15.66
N GLY A 325 -1.55 27.68 -16.32
CA GLY A 325 -0.22 28.23 -16.10
C GLY A 325 -0.10 29.63 -16.70
N GLY A 326 0.67 30.50 -16.05
CA GLY A 326 1.02 31.81 -16.56
C GLY A 326 1.97 31.77 -17.75
N ARG A 327 2.11 32.90 -18.44
CA ARG A 327 3.03 33.06 -19.57
C ARG A 327 4.51 33.03 -19.16
N GLY A 328 5.35 32.63 -20.10
CA GLY A 328 6.77 32.92 -20.08
C GLY A 328 7.06 34.40 -20.37
N ARG A 329 8.04 34.98 -19.69
CA ARG A 329 8.50 36.36 -19.94
C ARG A 329 9.53 36.39 -21.06
N GLY A 330 9.34 37.25 -22.06
CA GLY A 330 10.30 37.49 -23.14
C GLY A 330 10.22 38.91 -23.69
N CYS A 331 11.34 39.40 -24.23
CA CYS A 331 11.52 40.83 -24.54
C CYS A 331 11.41 41.16 -26.04
N ASN A 332 11.72 40.23 -26.95
CA ASN A 332 12.02 40.59 -28.35
C ASN A 332 11.13 39.97 -29.44
N SER A 333 10.24 39.00 -29.15
CA SER A 333 9.53 38.25 -30.22
C SER A 333 8.11 37.81 -29.87
N GLY A 334 7.36 38.66 -29.15
CA GLY A 334 6.05 38.30 -28.61
C GLY A 334 6.16 37.39 -27.38
N GLY A 335 5.51 37.76 -26.29
CA GLY A 335 5.38 36.89 -25.13
C GLY A 335 4.50 35.68 -25.45
N GLY A 336 4.68 34.58 -24.73
CA GLY A 336 3.66 33.53 -24.69
C GLY A 336 2.37 34.07 -24.05
N GLY A 337 1.22 33.52 -24.42
CA GLY A 337 -0.04 33.74 -23.71
C GLY A 337 -0.16 32.82 -22.48
N GLY A 338 -1.01 33.20 -21.54
CA GLY A 338 -1.43 32.32 -20.45
C GLY A 338 -2.17 31.07 -20.95
N GLY A 339 -2.16 30.01 -20.14
CA GLY A 339 -2.94 28.81 -20.37
C GLY A 339 -4.39 28.99 -19.91
N GLY A 340 -5.36 28.37 -20.59
CA GLY A 340 -6.75 28.38 -20.14
C GLY A 340 -6.95 27.61 -18.82
N GLY A 341 -8.01 27.95 -18.07
CA GLY A 341 -8.41 27.18 -16.88
C GLY A 341 -8.85 25.75 -17.22
N GLY A 342 -8.84 24.89 -16.21
CA GLY A 342 -9.23 23.48 -16.30
C GLY A 342 -10.72 23.26 -16.09
N ARG A 343 -11.10 22.02 -15.75
CA ARG A 343 -12.48 21.62 -15.48
C ARG A 343 -12.57 20.88 -14.16
N ILE A 344 -13.48 21.29 -13.30
CA ILE A 344 -13.75 20.61 -12.02
C ILE A 344 -15.23 20.22 -12.01
N LYS A 345 -15.51 18.92 -11.88
CA LYS A 345 -16.85 18.38 -11.69
C LYS A 345 -16.92 17.61 -10.38
N ILE A 346 -17.89 17.97 -9.55
CA ILE A 346 -18.10 17.38 -8.22
C ILE A 346 -19.54 16.88 -8.15
N LYS A 347 -19.71 15.60 -7.79
CA LYS A 347 -21.00 15.00 -7.41
C LYS A 347 -20.97 14.69 -5.93
N ALA A 348 -21.83 15.36 -5.15
CA ALA A 348 -21.95 15.23 -3.70
C ALA A 348 -23.39 15.54 -3.26
N PRO A 349 -23.88 15.01 -2.12
CA PRO A 349 -25.27 15.17 -1.68
C PRO A 349 -25.72 16.63 -1.52
N ASN A 350 -24.89 17.50 -0.94
CA ASN A 350 -25.21 18.91 -0.76
C ASN A 350 -24.20 19.81 -1.49
N SER A 351 -24.45 20.05 -2.77
CA SER A 351 -23.64 20.97 -3.58
C SER A 351 -23.69 22.43 -3.12
N ALA A 352 -24.67 22.81 -2.30
CA ALA A 352 -24.77 24.14 -1.69
C ALA A 352 -23.75 24.38 -0.55
N SER A 353 -23.14 23.31 -0.01
CA SER A 353 -22.12 23.37 1.06
C SER A 353 -20.70 23.65 0.53
N LEU A 354 -20.53 23.76 -0.79
CA LEU A 354 -19.24 23.98 -1.45
C LEU A 354 -18.75 25.43 -1.35
N VAL A 355 -19.08 26.13 -0.27
CA VAL A 355 -18.60 27.49 -0.01
C VAL A 355 -17.38 27.40 0.92
N PRO A 356 -16.19 27.88 0.50
CA PRO A 356 -15.90 28.55 -0.78
C PRO A 356 -15.69 27.56 -1.93
N LEU A 357 -16.05 28.00 -3.15
CA LEU A 357 -16.05 27.18 -4.38
C LEU A 357 -14.63 26.78 -4.83
N PRO A 358 -14.48 25.69 -5.60
CA PRO A 358 -13.23 25.35 -6.27
C PRO A 358 -12.70 26.49 -7.13
N THR A 359 -11.37 26.56 -7.27
CA THR A 359 -10.71 27.62 -8.07
C THR A 359 -10.47 27.13 -9.51
N LEU A 360 -10.93 27.93 -10.47
CA LEU A 360 -10.84 27.68 -11.91
C LEU A 360 -10.38 28.96 -12.62
N ASP A 361 -9.14 29.35 -12.39
CA ASP A 361 -8.60 30.56 -12.99
C ASP A 361 -7.83 30.25 -14.27
N GLY A 362 -8.07 31.05 -15.31
CA GLY A 362 -7.14 31.13 -16.43
C GLY A 362 -5.78 31.63 -15.95
N GLY A 363 -4.71 31.19 -16.60
CA GLY A 363 -3.37 31.70 -16.32
C GLY A 363 -3.36 33.21 -16.46
N LEU A 364 -2.96 33.91 -15.40
CA LEU A 364 -2.95 35.37 -15.38
C LEU A 364 -1.99 35.92 -16.44
N ASP A 365 -2.53 36.72 -17.37
CA ASP A 365 -1.75 37.65 -18.20
C ASP A 365 -1.40 38.88 -17.34
N ASN A 366 -0.61 38.69 -16.28
CA ASN A 366 -0.16 39.81 -15.46
C ASN A 366 0.64 40.77 -16.35
N ASN A 367 0.06 41.93 -16.56
CA ASN A 367 0.37 42.89 -17.62
C ASN A 367 1.63 43.72 -17.32
N ASP A 368 2.64 43.12 -16.69
CA ASP A 368 3.84 43.83 -16.20
C ASP A 368 5.06 43.57 -17.10
N GLY A 369 4.85 43.64 -18.41
CA GLY A 369 5.91 43.57 -19.42
C GLY A 369 5.99 44.89 -20.18
N TYR A 370 6.89 45.77 -19.74
CA TYR A 370 7.35 46.98 -20.39
C TYR A 370 7.24 46.93 -21.93
N SER A 371 6.46 47.87 -22.48
CA SER A 371 6.57 48.47 -23.81
C SER A 371 7.27 47.65 -24.90
N CYS A 372 6.56 46.72 -25.53
CA CYS A 372 6.86 46.26 -26.89
C CYS A 372 5.55 45.95 -27.62
N ASN A 373 4.81 47.01 -28.00
CA ASN A 373 3.77 47.07 -29.05
C ASN A 373 3.04 45.78 -29.45
N TYR A 374 2.44 45.06 -28.51
CA TYR A 374 1.49 44.00 -28.84
C TYR A 374 0.32 44.00 -27.86
N ARG A 375 -0.90 43.90 -28.40
CA ARG A 375 -2.14 43.84 -27.61
C ARG A 375 -2.10 42.60 -26.70
N PRO A 376 -2.50 42.71 -25.42
CA PRO A 376 -2.62 41.55 -24.55
C PRO A 376 -3.58 40.53 -25.18
N ALA A 377 -3.19 39.26 -25.18
CA ALA A 377 -4.13 38.17 -25.46
C ALA A 377 -5.21 38.19 -24.35
N SER A 378 -6.45 37.89 -24.72
CA SER A 378 -7.54 37.79 -23.75
C SER A 378 -7.26 36.64 -22.78
N PRO A 379 -7.52 36.81 -21.46
CA PRO A 379 -7.57 35.68 -20.54
C PRO A 379 -8.48 34.61 -21.10
N GLY A 380 -8.01 33.36 -21.10
CA GLY A 380 -8.85 32.21 -21.49
C GLY A 380 -10.07 32.14 -20.58
N ASN A 381 -11.24 31.87 -21.17
CA ASN A 381 -12.53 31.78 -20.48
C ASN A 381 -12.41 30.82 -19.27
N PRO A 382 -12.79 31.22 -18.03
CA PRO A 382 -12.75 30.31 -16.88
C PRO A 382 -13.61 29.07 -17.14
N GLY A 383 -13.11 27.92 -16.70
CA GLY A 383 -13.79 26.64 -16.88
C GLY A 383 -15.16 26.61 -16.21
N VAL A 384 -16.08 25.83 -16.77
CA VAL A 384 -17.44 25.66 -16.22
C VAL A 384 -17.39 24.72 -15.02
N TYR A 385 -17.81 25.21 -13.86
CA TYR A 385 -18.18 24.39 -12.70
C TYR A 385 -19.67 24.01 -12.80
N THR A 386 -19.98 22.71 -12.78
CA THR A 386 -21.37 22.21 -12.74
C THR A 386 -21.59 21.35 -11.50
N PRO A 387 -22.28 21.87 -10.46
CA PRO A 387 -22.79 21.03 -9.38
C PRO A 387 -23.92 20.17 -9.93
N GLU A 388 -23.88 18.86 -9.69
CA GLU A 388 -25.00 17.95 -9.92
C GLU A 388 -25.42 17.36 -8.57
N SER A 389 -26.69 17.48 -8.21
CA SER A 389 -27.30 16.66 -7.16
C SER A 389 -27.31 15.20 -7.63
N PRO A 390 -27.13 14.22 -6.73
CA PRO A 390 -26.98 12.80 -7.07
C PRO A 390 -28.12 12.23 -7.92
#